data_AF-A0A517VXF5-F1
#
_entry.id   AF-A0A517VXF5-F1
#
_cell.length_a   1.000
_cell.length_b   1.000
_cell.length_c   1.000
_cell.angle_alpha   90.00
_cell.angle_beta   90.00
_cell.angle_gamma   90.00
#
_symmetry.space_group_name_H-M   'P 1'
#
loop_
_entity.id
_entity.type
_entity.pdbx_description
1 polymer ?
#
loop_
_entity_poly.entity_id
_entity_poly.type
_entity_poly.pdbx_seq_one_letter_code
_entity_poly.pdbx_strand_id
1 'polypeptide(L)'
;MAGLRQVVSINPRAGNETVYNLEVQGEHVYLVGSLGTLVHNNYRVFRAVGVDEYAHALNTGKFSQGKNALMGKWFSDSLEGATRHGDALHGPGKFKILGADITDGTPTFIPPGNNLDGFGPSRYFELDALEGIIPLPIK
;
A
#
# COMPACT_ATOMS: atom_id res chain seq x y z
N MET A 1 7.07 -1.26 -30.51
CA MET A 1 7.59 -2.42 -29.75
C MET A 1 8.59 -1.90 -28.74
N ALA A 2 8.33 -2.00 -27.44
CA ALA A 2 9.30 -1.60 -26.41
C ALA A 2 10.35 -2.72 -26.27
N GLY A 3 11.63 -2.38 -26.42
CA GLY A 3 12.74 -3.33 -26.34
C GLY A 3 12.93 -3.90 -24.94
N LEU A 4 13.45 -5.13 -24.86
CA LEU A 4 13.91 -5.75 -23.62
C LEU A 4 14.96 -4.86 -22.95
N ARG A 5 14.75 -4.52 -21.67
CA ARG A 5 15.72 -3.80 -20.85
C ARG A 5 16.35 -4.77 -19.85
N GLN A 6 17.66 -4.66 -19.64
CA GLN A 6 18.39 -5.47 -18.69
C GLN A 6 19.06 -4.56 -17.64
N VAL A 7 18.91 -4.91 -16.36
CA VAL A 7 19.66 -4.27 -15.29
C VAL A 7 21.10 -4.79 -15.35
N VAL A 8 22.05 -3.90 -15.64
CA VAL A 8 23.47 -4.26 -15.79
C VAL A 8 24.21 -4.27 -14.45
N SER A 9 23.78 -3.45 -13.48
CA SER A 9 24.36 -3.44 -12.13
C SER A 9 23.42 -2.77 -11.12
N ILE A 10 23.58 -3.12 -9.84
CA ILE A 10 22.96 -2.43 -8.70
C ILE A 10 24.08 -2.16 -7.69
N ASN A 11 24.36 -0.88 -7.43
CA ASN A 11 25.37 -0.45 -6.45
C ASN A 11 24.70 0.43 -5.39
N PRO A 12 24.40 -0.11 -4.19
CA PRO A 12 23.85 0.68 -3.09
C PRO A 12 24.82 1.82 -2.70
N ARG A 13 24.29 3.02 -2.45
CA ARG A 13 25.07 4.11 -1.83
C ARG A 13 24.98 4.02 -0.31
N ALA A 14 26.11 4.22 0.36
CA ALA A 14 26.17 4.31 1.81
C ALA A 14 25.84 5.74 2.27
N GLY A 15 25.15 5.87 3.41
CA GLY A 15 24.81 7.15 4.02
C GLY A 15 23.37 7.58 3.78
N ASN A 16 23.00 8.70 4.41
CA ASN A 16 21.71 9.34 4.21
C ASN A 16 21.83 10.32 3.05
N GLU A 17 20.94 10.19 2.07
CA GLU A 17 20.85 11.10 0.91
C GLU A 17 19.52 11.84 0.99
N THR A 18 19.53 13.15 0.68
CA THR A 18 18.29 13.91 0.56
C THR A 18 17.56 13.45 -0.70
N VAL A 19 16.39 12.86 -0.53
CA VAL A 19 15.49 12.49 -1.63
C VAL A 19 14.31 13.45 -1.68
N TYR A 20 13.90 13.81 -2.89
CA TYR A 20 12.73 14.66 -3.12
C TYR A 20 11.61 13.80 -3.71
N ASN A 21 10.42 13.87 -3.12
CA ASN A 21 9.22 13.31 -3.72
C ASN A 21 8.63 14.33 -4.70
N LEU A 22 8.19 13.87 -5.87
CA LEU A 22 7.44 14.68 -6.83
C LEU A 22 6.03 14.10 -6.89
N GLU A 23 5.03 14.90 -6.56
CA GLU A 23 3.63 14.56 -6.81
C GLU A 23 3.18 15.24 -8.10
N VAL A 24 2.77 14.46 -9.09
CA VAL A 24 2.21 14.99 -10.34
C VAL A 24 0.72 14.72 -10.36
N GLN A 25 -0.06 15.79 -10.45
CA GLN A 25 -1.51 15.73 -10.56
C GLN A 25 -1.92 15.60 -12.03
N GLY A 26 -2.87 14.70 -12.34
CA GLY A 26 -3.39 14.52 -13.70
C GLY A 26 -2.69 13.39 -14.46
N GLU A 27 -2.22 13.66 -15.68
CA GLU A 27 -1.50 12.65 -16.46
C GLU A 27 -0.06 12.51 -15.94
N HIS A 28 0.35 11.29 -15.61
CA HIS A 28 1.70 10.92 -15.15
C HIS A 28 2.72 10.97 -16.31
N VAL A 29 2.82 12.11 -16.99
CA VAL A 29 3.76 12.35 -18.09
C VAL A 29 4.98 13.07 -17.54
N TYR A 30 6.10 12.35 -17.48
CA TYR A 30 7.37 12.90 -17.02
C TYR A 30 8.32 13.10 -18.20
N LEU A 31 8.90 14.30 -18.32
CA LEU A 31 10.08 14.50 -19.17
C LEU A 31 11.31 14.11 -18.37
N VAL A 32 11.87 12.93 -18.64
CA VAL A 32 13.10 12.50 -17.99
C VAL A 32 14.26 13.30 -18.60
N GLY A 33 14.96 14.07 -17.76
CA GLY A 33 16.17 14.80 -18.16
C GLY A 33 17.30 13.88 -18.63
N SER A 34 18.43 14.46 -19.06
CA SER A 34 19.58 13.70 -19.61
C SER A 34 20.15 12.61 -18.69
N LEU A 35 19.84 12.64 -17.39
CA LEU A 35 20.20 11.63 -16.38
C LEU A 35 19.33 10.34 -16.43
N GLY A 36 18.21 10.34 -17.16
CA GLY A 36 17.48 9.09 -17.46
C GLY A 36 16.79 8.39 -16.28
N THR A 37 16.71 8.99 -15.09
CA THR A 37 16.23 8.31 -13.88
C THR A 37 14.81 8.80 -13.51
N LEU A 38 13.84 7.89 -13.59
CA LEU A 38 12.50 8.03 -13.00
C LEU A 38 12.42 7.04 -11.84
N VAL A 39 12.22 7.53 -10.62
CA VAL A 39 12.02 6.69 -9.43
C VAL A 39 10.56 6.83 -9.03
N HIS A 40 9.81 5.73 -9.06
CA HIS A 40 8.50 5.68 -8.42
C HIS A 40 8.71 5.28 -6.98
N ASN A 41 8.13 6.05 -6.05
CA ASN A 41 8.15 5.67 -4.65
C ASN A 41 7.06 4.63 -4.44
N ASN A 42 7.45 3.41 -4.06
CA ASN A 42 6.49 2.51 -3.48
C ASN A 42 6.16 3.03 -2.08
N TYR A 43 4.88 3.12 -1.76
CA TYR A 43 4.44 3.46 -0.41
C TYR A 43 3.77 2.24 0.21
N ARG A 44 3.96 2.08 1.52
CA ARG A 44 3.36 0.98 2.26
C ARG A 44 2.10 1.47 2.98
N VAL A 45 1.02 0.74 2.78
CA VAL A 45 -0.23 0.93 3.52
C VAL A 45 -0.46 -0.24 4.47
N PHE A 46 -1.25 -0.02 5.51
CA PHE A 46 -1.42 -0.95 6.62
C PHE A 46 -2.90 -1.19 6.90
N ARG A 47 -3.28 -2.41 7.27
CA ARG A 47 -4.64 -2.70 7.71
C ARG A 47 -4.68 -3.67 8.87
N ALA A 48 -5.58 -3.40 9.81
CA ALA A 48 -5.96 -4.37 10.83
C ALA A 48 -6.89 -5.43 10.22
N VAL A 49 -6.65 -6.68 10.59
CA VAL A 49 -7.45 -7.83 10.17
C VAL A 49 -7.69 -8.76 11.34
N GLY A 50 -8.86 -9.39 11.36
CA GLY A 50 -9.14 -10.50 12.27
C GLY A 50 -8.25 -11.71 11.98
N VAL A 51 -8.15 -12.64 12.93
CA VAL A 51 -7.27 -13.82 12.86
C VAL A 51 -7.57 -14.68 11.63
N ASP A 52 -8.85 -14.87 11.28
CA ASP A 52 -9.25 -15.69 10.12
C ASP A 52 -8.88 -15.02 8.80
N GLU A 53 -9.09 -13.71 8.65
CA GLU A 53 -8.69 -12.97 7.45
C GLU A 53 -7.16 -12.93 7.32
N TYR A 54 -6.45 -12.79 8.44
CA TYR A 54 -4.99 -12.89 8.46
C TYR A 54 -4.51 -14.25 7.95
N ALA A 55 -5.02 -15.35 8.51
CA ALA A 55 -4.64 -16.70 8.10
C ALA A 55 -4.98 -16.96 6.62
N HIS A 56 -6.15 -16.51 6.18
CA HIS A 56 -6.57 -16.63 4.78
C HIS A 56 -5.64 -15.85 3.84
N ALA A 57 -5.30 -14.60 4.19
CA ALA A 57 -4.42 -13.76 3.38
C ALA A 57 -3.03 -14.38 3.23
N LEU A 58 -2.48 -14.98 4.30
CA LEU A 58 -1.19 -15.66 4.24
C LEU A 58 -1.25 -16.99 3.47
N ASN A 59 -2.34 -17.74 3.59
CA ASN A 59 -2.49 -19.01 2.88
C ASN A 59 -2.68 -18.81 1.37
N THR A 60 -3.39 -17.74 0.98
CA THR A 60 -3.70 -17.47 -0.43
C THR A 60 -2.73 -16.51 -1.11
N GLY A 61 -1.98 -15.73 -0.32
CA GLY A 61 -1.11 -14.67 -0.82
C GLY A 61 -1.88 -13.49 -1.41
N LYS A 62 -3.16 -13.30 -1.05
CA LYS A 62 -4.06 -12.32 -1.66
C LYS A 62 -4.93 -11.61 -0.64
N PHE A 63 -5.27 -10.35 -0.92
CA PHE A 63 -6.42 -9.69 -0.29
C PHE A 63 -7.70 -10.19 -0.97
N SER A 64 -8.71 -10.58 -0.18
CA SER A 64 -9.95 -11.14 -0.71
C SER A 64 -11.18 -10.61 0.02
N GLN A 65 -12.33 -10.64 -0.66
CA GLN A 65 -13.61 -10.31 -0.04
C GLN A 65 -13.96 -11.33 1.05
N GLY A 66 -14.40 -10.84 2.22
CA GLY A 66 -15.09 -11.70 3.19
C GLY A 66 -16.53 -11.94 2.75
N LYS A 67 -17.21 -12.94 3.34
CA LYS A 67 -18.55 -13.39 2.92
C LYS A 67 -19.66 -12.31 2.87
N ASN A 68 -19.42 -11.10 3.40
CA ASN A 68 -20.35 -9.96 3.36
C ASN A 68 -19.62 -8.59 3.27
N ALA A 69 -18.41 -8.52 2.71
CA ALA A 69 -17.66 -7.26 2.65
C ALA A 69 -18.08 -6.41 1.44
N LEU A 70 -18.04 -5.07 1.55
CA LEU A 70 -18.07 -4.17 0.39
C LEU A 70 -16.91 -4.50 -0.57
N MET A 71 -17.02 -4.07 -1.83
CA MET A 71 -16.27 -4.60 -2.98
C MET A 71 -14.73 -4.42 -2.93
N GLY A 72 -14.21 -3.69 -1.93
CA GLY A 72 -12.80 -3.37 -1.76
C GLY A 72 -12.34 -3.36 -0.29
N LYS A 73 -11.12 -2.86 -0.06
CA LYS A 73 -10.43 -2.87 1.24
C LYS A 73 -9.90 -1.50 1.61
N TRP A 74 -10.11 -1.15 2.87
CA TRP A 74 -9.54 0.04 3.51
C TRP A 74 -8.17 -0.26 4.10
N PHE A 75 -7.24 0.66 3.93
CA PHE A 75 -5.93 0.66 4.56
C PHE A 75 -5.63 2.05 5.14
N SER A 76 -4.89 2.11 6.24
CA SER A 76 -4.28 3.33 6.74
C SER A 76 -2.93 3.56 6.06
N ASP A 77 -2.58 4.83 5.87
CA ASP A 77 -1.23 5.23 5.43
C ASP A 77 -0.19 5.13 6.57
N SER A 78 -0.59 4.72 7.77
CA SER A 78 0.31 4.58 8.92
C SER A 78 0.03 3.31 9.74
N LEU A 79 1.08 2.75 10.33
CA LEU A 79 0.96 1.63 11.26
C LEU A 79 0.16 2.03 12.51
N GLU A 80 0.37 3.24 13.02
CA GLU A 80 -0.36 3.76 14.19
C GLU A 80 -1.86 3.85 13.90
N GLY A 81 -2.25 4.42 12.76
CA GLY A 81 -3.66 4.53 12.37
C GLY A 81 -4.34 3.17 12.20
N ALA A 82 -3.66 2.22 11.54
CA ALA A 82 -4.15 0.85 11.43
C ALA A 82 -4.27 0.15 12.79
N THR A 83 -3.35 0.39 13.72
CA THR A 83 -3.39 -0.18 15.07
C THR A 83 -4.56 0.38 15.87
N ARG A 84 -4.73 1.71 15.87
CA ARG A 84 -5.86 2.38 16.56
C ARG A 84 -7.22 1.95 16.01
N HIS A 85 -7.31 1.79 14.68
CA HIS A 85 -8.51 1.25 14.05
C HIS A 85 -8.76 -0.21 14.45
N GLY A 86 -7.72 -1.04 14.44
CA GLY A 86 -7.81 -2.43 14.90
C GLY A 86 -8.27 -2.56 16.35
N ASP A 87 -7.73 -1.73 17.25
CA ASP A 87 -8.15 -1.67 18.65
C ASP A 87 -9.62 -1.29 18.77
N ALA A 88 -10.10 -0.32 17.99
CA ALA A 88 -11.49 0.11 18.00
C ALA A 88 -12.46 -0.93 17.39
N LEU A 89 -12.05 -1.60 16.30
CA LEU A 89 -12.89 -2.53 15.54
C LEU A 89 -12.93 -3.93 16.15
N HIS A 90 -11.78 -4.46 16.56
CA HIS A 90 -11.64 -5.85 17.04
C HIS A 90 -11.43 -5.93 18.55
N GLY A 91 -10.94 -4.85 19.17
CA GLY A 91 -10.48 -4.83 20.55
C GLY A 91 -8.96 -5.05 20.67
N PRO A 92 -8.32 -4.53 21.73
CA PRO A 92 -6.87 -4.66 21.91
C PRO A 92 -6.40 -6.10 21.92
N GLY A 93 -5.36 -6.37 21.12
CA GLY A 93 -4.74 -7.71 20.99
C GLY A 93 -5.55 -8.75 20.22
N LYS A 94 -6.71 -8.38 19.66
CA LYS A 94 -7.62 -9.30 18.94
C LYS A 94 -7.51 -9.24 17.41
N PHE A 95 -6.52 -8.52 16.89
CA PHE A 95 -6.26 -8.38 15.46
C PHE A 95 -4.78 -8.59 15.15
N LYS A 96 -4.48 -8.67 13.86
CA LYS A 96 -3.13 -8.63 13.30
C LYS A 96 -3.05 -7.50 12.28
N ILE A 97 -1.85 -7.00 12.03
CA ILE A 97 -1.60 -6.01 10.98
C ILE A 97 -1.02 -6.69 9.75
N LEU A 98 -1.59 -6.38 8.58
CA LEU A 98 -0.99 -6.65 7.28
C LEU A 98 -0.58 -5.33 6.63
N GLY A 99 0.61 -5.32 6.03
CA GLY A 99 1.08 -4.29 5.12
C GLY A 99 0.83 -4.68 3.67
N ALA A 100 0.84 -3.69 2.79
CA ALA A 100 0.85 -3.85 1.35
C ALA A 100 1.76 -2.79 0.75
N ASP A 101 2.69 -3.20 -0.12
CA ASP A 101 3.49 -2.27 -0.90
C ASP A 101 2.69 -1.88 -2.15
N ILE A 102 2.35 -0.60 -2.25
CA ILE A 102 1.54 -0.03 -3.30
C ILE A 102 2.42 0.79 -4.23
N THR A 103 2.14 0.67 -5.53
CA THR A 103 2.81 1.46 -6.57
C THR A 103 1.96 2.69 -6.91
N ASP A 104 2.57 3.79 -7.34
CA ASP A 104 1.88 5.04 -7.66
C ASP A 104 0.79 4.92 -8.75
N GLY A 105 0.78 3.82 -9.52
CA GLY A 105 -0.25 3.54 -10.53
C GLY A 105 -1.43 2.70 -10.04
N THR A 106 -1.39 2.19 -8.81
CA THR A 106 -2.47 1.36 -8.27
C THR A 106 -3.72 2.24 -8.04
N PRO A 107 -4.85 1.98 -8.72
CA PRO A 107 -6.06 2.77 -8.54
C PRO A 107 -6.52 2.75 -7.09
N THR A 108 -6.72 3.93 -6.52
CA THR A 108 -7.13 4.09 -5.13
C THR A 108 -8.05 5.28 -4.95
N PHE A 109 -8.98 5.16 -4.01
CA PHE A 109 -9.78 6.27 -3.54
C PHE A 109 -9.21 6.81 -2.23
N ILE A 110 -8.95 8.12 -2.20
CA ILE A 110 -8.50 8.85 -1.01
C ILE A 110 -9.65 9.76 -0.56
N PRO A 111 -10.37 9.40 0.51
CA PRO A 111 -11.46 10.22 1.00
C PRO A 111 -11.01 11.60 1.55
N PRO A 112 -11.89 12.60 1.54
CA PRO A 112 -11.64 13.88 2.21
C PRO A 112 -11.80 13.75 3.74
N GLY A 113 -10.77 14.15 4.50
CA GLY A 113 -10.77 14.16 5.98
C GLY A 113 -10.61 12.78 6.62
N ASN A 114 -9.94 12.70 7.79
CA ASN A 114 -9.56 11.46 8.50
C ASN A 114 -10.47 10.24 8.26
N ASN A 115 -9.97 9.25 7.53
CA ASN A 115 -10.79 8.34 6.75
C ASN A 115 -10.53 6.84 6.98
N LEU A 116 -10.00 6.46 8.13
CA LEU A 116 -10.23 5.12 8.67
C LEU A 116 -11.02 5.26 9.96
N ASP A 117 -12.31 5.61 9.86
CA ASP A 117 -13.18 5.92 11.00
C ASP A 117 -12.60 7.00 11.96
N GLY A 118 -11.89 7.98 11.42
CA GLY A 118 -11.25 9.04 12.20
C GLY A 118 -9.83 8.72 12.70
N PHE A 119 -9.28 7.53 12.42
CA PHE A 119 -7.94 7.11 12.87
C PHE A 119 -6.80 7.51 11.92
N GLY A 120 -6.98 8.60 11.18
CA GLY A 120 -5.96 9.21 10.32
C GLY A 120 -6.18 8.94 8.82
N PRO A 121 -5.18 9.30 7.98
CA PRO A 121 -5.25 9.13 6.54
C PRO A 121 -5.38 7.66 6.14
N SER A 122 -6.19 7.43 5.12
CA SER A 122 -6.54 6.12 4.61
C SER A 122 -6.74 6.14 3.10
N ARG A 123 -6.76 4.92 2.57
CA ARG A 123 -6.98 4.63 1.16
C ARG A 123 -7.92 3.45 1.05
N TYR A 124 -8.84 3.55 0.10
CA TYR A 124 -9.67 2.44 -0.32
C TYR A 124 -9.17 1.91 -1.66
N PHE A 125 -9.05 0.61 -1.75
CA PHE A 125 -8.69 -0.09 -2.98
C PHE A 125 -9.80 -1.07 -3.34
N GLU A 126 -10.25 -1.04 -4.59
CA GLU A 126 -11.05 -2.13 -5.13
C GLU A 126 -10.20 -3.41 -5.18
N LEU A 127 -10.84 -4.59 -5.13
CA LEU A 127 -10.11 -5.85 -5.06
C LEU A 127 -9.28 -6.16 -6.31
N ASP A 128 -9.72 -5.71 -7.49
CA ASP A 128 -8.98 -5.85 -8.75
C ASP A 128 -7.69 -5.02 -8.74
N ALA A 129 -7.71 -3.82 -8.15
CA ALA A 129 -6.52 -3.00 -7.94
C ALA A 129 -5.49 -3.65 -7.00
N LEU A 130 -5.92 -4.59 -6.15
CA LEU A 130 -5.05 -5.36 -5.27
C LEU A 130 -4.54 -6.67 -5.89
N GLU A 131 -4.89 -6.98 -7.13
CA GLU A 131 -4.41 -8.18 -7.79
C GLU A 131 -2.88 -8.15 -7.95
N GLY A 132 -2.21 -9.21 -7.48
CA GLY A 132 -0.74 -9.29 -7.47
C GLY A 132 -0.06 -8.56 -6.31
N ILE A 133 -0.79 -7.80 -5.50
CA ILE A 133 -0.26 -7.19 -4.27
C ILE A 133 -0.24 -8.24 -3.15
N ILE A 134 0.95 -8.53 -2.64
CA ILE A 134 1.17 -9.57 -1.64
C ILE A 134 0.93 -9.01 -0.24
N PRO A 135 0.06 -9.64 0.58
CA PRO A 135 -0.09 -9.28 1.99
C PRO A 135 1.18 -9.54 2.79
N LEU A 136 1.65 -8.54 3.54
CA LEU A 136 2.89 -8.61 4.32
C LEU A 136 2.58 -8.63 5.82
N PRO A 137 2.90 -9.70 6.57
CA PRO A 137 2.86 -9.70 8.02
C PRO A 137 3.66 -8.55 8.63
N ILE A 138 3.02 -7.73 9.46
CA ILE A 138 3.71 -6.74 10.30
C ILE A 138 3.73 -7.26 11.74
N LYS A 139 4.91 -7.18 12.36
CA LYS A 139 5.15 -7.62 13.74
C LYS A 139 4.81 -6.54 14.75
#